data_AF-A0A8B7E9H6-F1
#
_entry.id   AF-A0A8B7E9H6-F1
#
_cell.length_a   1.000
_cell.length_b   1.000
_cell.length_c   1.000
_cell.angle_alpha   90.00
_cell.angle_beta   90.00
_cell.angle_gamma   90.00
#
_symmetry.space_group_name_H-M   'P 1'
#
loop_
_entity.id
_entity.type
_entity.pdbx_description
1 polymer ?
#
loop_
_entity_poly.entity_id
_entity_poly.type
_entity_poly.pdbx_seq_one_letter_code
_entity_poly.pdbx_strand_id
1 'polypeptide(L)'
;MTFFMLFIGNPKGFVTFLDQHELPRGLLPRYRGNRLHILFHTCGILIHHYAILKIFLCSGLALCGGLRNSLFQDFTSEIGIRELCVLALIGKLLSGSWMTKFYIAPGTGLDYISGIQVVKDVRNTLIESSKNPLSLLKRKTDFFGNDIKDVVFDLIISFCPVSNEVSKALGDCLNAVISVIDRQYKRQFEMSSNDLLKDQTKSARLHNIDSEELMGMFSAAKHKAPNATLCFLSSKLRACKNKTTALLCKKPTDI
;
A
#
# COMPACT_ATOMS: atom_id res chain seq x y z
N MET A 1 -15.41 1.38 -3.76
CA MET A 1 -15.07 1.76 -2.35
C MET A 1 -15.86 0.92 -1.33
N THR A 2 -16.22 -0.32 -1.67
CA THR A 2 -17.21 -1.14 -0.96
C THR A 2 -16.56 -2.25 -0.11
N PHE A 3 -15.32 -2.64 -0.40
CA PHE A 3 -14.61 -3.74 0.28
C PHE A 3 -14.15 -3.42 1.72
N PHE A 4 -14.01 -2.15 2.10
CA PHE A 4 -13.69 -1.79 3.49
C PHE A 4 -14.84 -2.10 4.47
N MET A 5 -16.08 -2.32 3.98
CA MET A 5 -17.24 -2.67 4.81
C MET A 5 -17.33 -4.16 5.16
N LEU A 6 -16.45 -5.03 4.65
CA LEU A 6 -16.40 -6.46 5.04
C LEU A 6 -16.22 -6.64 6.56
N PHE A 7 -15.66 -5.64 7.25
CA PHE A 7 -15.43 -5.66 8.70
C PHE A 7 -16.66 -5.30 9.56
N ILE A 8 -17.74 -4.77 8.97
CA ILE A 8 -19.01 -4.49 9.69
C ILE A 8 -20.01 -5.66 9.53
N GLY A 9 -19.68 -6.66 8.70
CA GLY A 9 -20.49 -7.86 8.45
C GLY A 9 -20.38 -8.96 9.53
N ASN A 10 -20.38 -10.23 9.11
CA ASN A 10 -20.20 -11.41 9.99
C ASN A 10 -18.71 -11.83 10.06
N PRO A 11 -17.88 -11.19 10.93
CA PRO A 11 -16.45 -11.46 10.99
C PRO A 11 -16.13 -12.88 11.46
N LYS A 12 -16.98 -13.47 12.32
CA LYS A 12 -16.81 -14.85 12.78
C LYS A 12 -16.98 -15.83 11.63
N GLY A 13 -18.03 -15.65 10.82
CA GLY A 13 -18.26 -16.48 9.63
C GLY A 13 -17.13 -16.38 8.60
N PHE A 14 -16.56 -15.18 8.39
CA PHE A 14 -15.40 -15.02 7.51
C PHE A 14 -14.15 -15.72 8.07
N VAL A 15 -13.87 -15.62 9.38
CA VAL A 15 -12.74 -16.32 10.00
C VAL A 15 -12.89 -17.84 9.90
N THR A 16 -14.08 -18.38 10.19
CA THR A 16 -14.36 -19.82 10.04
C THR A 16 -14.19 -20.27 8.60
N PHE A 17 -14.65 -19.47 7.63
CA PHE A 17 -14.45 -19.75 6.21
C PHE A 17 -12.97 -19.81 5.82
N LEU A 18 -12.16 -18.86 6.30
CA LEU A 18 -10.71 -18.85 6.06
C LEU A 18 -10.06 -20.10 6.65
N ASP A 19 -10.39 -20.46 7.89
CA ASP A 19 -9.86 -21.66 8.56
C ASP A 19 -10.24 -22.95 7.79
N GLN A 20 -11.47 -23.04 7.26
CA GLN A 20 -11.93 -24.18 6.45
C GLN A 20 -11.22 -24.34 5.10
N HIS A 21 -10.69 -23.26 4.54
CA HIS A 21 -9.98 -23.24 3.26
C HIS A 21 -8.46 -23.10 3.44
N GLU A 22 -7.95 -23.31 4.66
CA GLU A 22 -6.52 -23.20 5.01
C GLU A 22 -5.90 -21.83 4.65
N LEU A 23 -6.71 -20.77 4.69
CA LEU A 23 -6.28 -19.40 4.40
C LEU A 23 -5.85 -18.66 5.68
N PRO A 24 -4.84 -17.77 5.61
CA PRO A 24 -4.40 -17.03 6.78
C PRO A 24 -5.51 -16.11 7.29
N ARG A 25 -5.77 -16.10 8.60
CA ARG A 25 -6.76 -15.18 9.23
C ARG A 25 -6.46 -13.70 8.99
N GLY A 26 -5.20 -13.37 8.64
CA GLY A 26 -4.75 -12.04 8.23
C GLY A 26 -4.75 -11.81 6.72
N LEU A 27 -5.48 -12.61 5.94
CA LEU A 27 -5.49 -12.58 4.48
C LEU A 27 -5.71 -11.16 3.94
N LEU A 28 -6.70 -10.46 4.48
CA LEU A 28 -6.89 -9.04 4.18
C LEU A 28 -6.11 -8.21 5.21
N PRO A 29 -5.09 -7.45 4.80
CA PRO A 29 -4.29 -6.67 5.72
C PRO A 29 -5.14 -5.63 6.45
N ARG A 30 -5.08 -5.65 7.78
CA ARG A 30 -5.67 -4.58 8.60
C ARG A 30 -4.77 -3.35 8.52
N TYR A 31 -5.39 -2.18 8.51
CA TYR A 31 -4.74 -0.87 8.35
C TYR A 31 -3.41 -0.75 9.13
N ARG A 32 -2.28 -0.75 8.41
CA ARG A 32 -0.95 -0.36 8.89
C ARG A 32 -0.16 0.24 7.71
N GLY A 33 -0.09 1.58 7.62
CA GLY A 33 0.72 2.29 6.63
C GLY A 33 -0.05 2.98 5.51
N ASN A 34 0.55 3.08 4.31
CA ASN A 34 0.01 3.81 3.17
C ASN A 34 -1.32 3.20 2.68
N ARG A 35 -2.41 3.97 2.80
CA ARG A 35 -3.78 3.54 2.49
C ARG A 35 -3.96 3.07 1.05
N LEU A 36 -3.31 3.72 0.09
CA LEU A 36 -3.41 3.36 -1.33
C LEU A 36 -2.69 2.05 -1.62
N HIS A 37 -1.52 1.84 -1.04
CA HIS A 37 -0.80 0.57 -1.17
C HIS A 37 -1.62 -0.60 -0.60
N ILE A 38 -2.22 -0.43 0.58
CA ILE A 38 -3.09 -1.45 1.19
C ILE A 38 -4.27 -1.79 0.28
N LEU A 39 -4.89 -0.77 -0.33
CA LEU A 39 -5.98 -0.96 -1.28
C LEU A 39 -5.51 -1.79 -2.49
N PHE A 40 -4.44 -1.38 -3.15
CA PHE A 40 -3.94 -2.07 -4.34
C PHE A 40 -3.48 -3.51 -4.04
N HIS A 41 -2.81 -3.70 -2.90
CA HIS A 41 -2.41 -5.03 -2.43
C HIS A 41 -3.63 -5.92 -2.18
N THR A 42 -4.67 -5.37 -1.54
CA THR A 42 -5.93 -6.07 -1.30
C THR A 42 -6.57 -6.50 -2.62
N CYS A 43 -6.61 -5.64 -3.65
CA CYS A 43 -7.13 -6.03 -4.97
C CYS A 43 -6.38 -7.24 -5.55
N GLY A 44 -5.05 -7.31 -5.41
CA GLY A 44 -4.27 -8.47 -5.83
C GLY A 44 -4.62 -9.75 -5.08
N ILE A 45 -4.83 -9.68 -3.76
CA ILE A 45 -5.26 -10.82 -2.94
C ILE A 45 -6.66 -11.29 -3.35
N LEU A 46 -7.57 -10.35 -3.60
CA LEU A 46 -8.94 -10.65 -4.02
C LEU A 46 -8.96 -11.40 -5.37
N ILE A 47 -8.10 -11.03 -6.31
CA ILE A 47 -7.95 -11.74 -7.58
C ILE A 47 -7.32 -13.12 -7.36
N HIS A 48 -6.25 -13.20 -6.56
CA HIS A 48 -5.56 -14.45 -6.27
C HIS A 48 -6.49 -15.52 -5.70
N HIS A 49 -7.42 -15.12 -4.82
CA HIS A 49 -8.43 -16.00 -4.22
C HIS A 49 -9.83 -15.83 -4.80
N TYR A 50 -9.96 -15.33 -6.04
CA TYR A 50 -11.24 -14.95 -6.63
C TYR A 50 -12.30 -16.06 -6.57
N ALA A 51 -11.93 -17.29 -6.98
CA ALA A 51 -12.86 -18.41 -6.99
C ALA A 51 -13.39 -18.77 -5.59
N ILE A 52 -12.49 -18.82 -4.60
CA ILE A 52 -12.81 -19.15 -3.21
C ILE A 52 -13.68 -18.04 -2.59
N LEU A 53 -13.32 -16.77 -2.79
CA LEU A 53 -14.07 -15.63 -2.28
C LEU A 53 -15.44 -15.47 -2.97
N LYS A 54 -15.54 -15.80 -4.26
CA LYS A 54 -16.81 -15.87 -4.97
C LYS A 54 -17.74 -16.92 -4.34
N ILE A 55 -17.21 -18.09 -3.97
CA ILE A 55 -17.98 -19.12 -3.26
C ILE A 55 -18.46 -18.56 -1.92
N PHE A 56 -17.59 -17.95 -1.11
CA PHE A 56 -18.01 -17.33 0.17
C PHE A 56 -19.15 -16.33 0.00
N LEU A 57 -19.03 -15.44 -0.99
CA LEU A 57 -20.03 -14.44 -1.28
C LEU A 57 -21.32 -15.06 -1.84
N CYS A 58 -21.27 -16.25 -2.46
CA CYS A 58 -22.41 -17.00 -2.97
C CYS A 58 -23.09 -17.92 -1.92
N SER A 59 -22.32 -18.58 -1.04
CA SER A 59 -22.77 -19.70 -0.20
C SER A 59 -23.17 -19.35 1.24
N GLY A 60 -22.79 -18.19 1.76
CA GLY A 60 -23.10 -17.80 3.14
C GLY A 60 -24.60 -17.84 3.51
N LEU A 61 -24.88 -18.09 4.79
CA LEU A 61 -26.21 -18.01 5.41
C LEU A 61 -26.40 -16.67 6.18
N ALA A 62 -25.65 -15.62 5.83
CA ALA A 62 -25.59 -14.40 6.65
C ALA A 62 -26.71 -13.40 6.31
N LEU A 63 -27.57 -13.13 7.31
CA LEU A 63 -28.58 -12.07 7.41
C LEU A 63 -27.94 -10.67 7.41
N CYS A 64 -27.22 -10.28 6.34
CA CYS A 64 -26.58 -8.97 6.22
C CYS A 64 -27.35 -8.05 5.27
N GLY A 65 -28.67 -7.90 5.46
CA GLY A 65 -29.49 -6.79 4.92
C GLY A 65 -29.27 -6.39 3.45
N GLY A 66 -28.96 -7.34 2.55
CA GLY A 66 -28.67 -7.07 1.13
C GLY A 66 -27.22 -6.67 0.80
N LEU A 67 -26.42 -6.18 1.77
CA LEU A 67 -25.03 -5.76 1.56
C LEU A 67 -24.17 -6.84 0.89
N ARG A 68 -24.35 -8.10 1.31
CA ARG A 68 -23.61 -9.22 0.73
C ARG A 68 -23.97 -9.46 -0.73
N ASN A 69 -25.25 -9.36 -1.09
CA ASN A 69 -25.69 -9.55 -2.47
C ASN A 69 -25.15 -8.43 -3.35
N SER A 70 -25.17 -7.19 -2.86
CA SER A 70 -24.52 -6.06 -3.54
C SER A 70 -23.02 -6.29 -3.71
N LEU A 71 -22.32 -6.75 -2.68
CA LEU A 71 -20.90 -7.09 -2.77
C LEU A 71 -20.64 -8.22 -3.77
N PHE A 72 -21.48 -9.25 -3.80
CA PHE A 72 -21.37 -10.33 -4.77
C PHE A 72 -21.59 -9.83 -6.21
N GLN A 73 -22.62 -9.00 -6.42
CA GLN A 73 -22.89 -8.39 -7.73
C GLN A 73 -21.72 -7.52 -8.18
N ASP A 74 -21.23 -6.62 -7.33
CA ASP A 74 -20.09 -5.76 -7.64
C ASP A 74 -18.83 -6.59 -7.93
N PHE A 75 -18.52 -7.58 -7.09
CA PHE A 75 -17.34 -8.43 -7.21
C PHE A 75 -17.33 -9.31 -8.46
N THR A 76 -18.52 -9.71 -8.93
CA THR A 76 -18.66 -10.56 -10.12
C THR A 76 -18.98 -9.77 -11.40
N SER A 77 -19.27 -8.47 -11.27
CA SER A 77 -19.52 -7.58 -12.41
C SER A 77 -18.26 -7.42 -13.26
N GLU A 78 -18.46 -7.25 -14.58
CA GLU A 78 -17.33 -6.97 -15.47
C GLU A 78 -16.59 -5.69 -15.08
N ILE A 79 -17.31 -4.65 -14.67
CA ILE A 79 -16.74 -3.38 -14.25
C ILE A 79 -15.87 -3.58 -13.01
N GLY A 80 -16.39 -4.26 -11.99
CA GLY A 80 -15.65 -4.55 -10.77
C GLY A 80 -14.39 -5.38 -11.02
N ILE A 81 -14.47 -6.38 -11.89
CA ILE A 81 -13.30 -7.18 -12.30
C ILE A 81 -12.25 -6.30 -12.98
N ARG A 82 -12.65 -5.45 -13.93
CA ARG A 82 -11.74 -4.52 -14.63
C ARG A 82 -11.04 -3.60 -13.64
N GLU A 83 -11.78 -2.96 -12.74
CA GLU A 83 -11.22 -2.06 -11.71
C GLU A 83 -10.26 -2.80 -10.76
N LEU A 84 -10.65 -3.99 -10.28
CA LEU A 84 -9.78 -4.81 -9.42
C LEU A 84 -8.47 -5.15 -10.11
N CYS A 85 -8.51 -5.53 -11.39
CA CYS A 85 -7.30 -5.87 -12.15
C CYS A 85 -6.38 -4.66 -12.31
N VAL A 86 -6.92 -3.51 -12.69
CA VAL A 86 -6.16 -2.25 -12.84
C VAL A 86 -5.46 -1.88 -11.53
N LEU A 87 -6.21 -1.87 -10.42
CA LEU A 87 -5.69 -1.52 -9.11
C LEU A 87 -4.64 -2.53 -8.63
N ALA A 88 -4.87 -3.82 -8.83
CA ALA A 88 -3.93 -4.87 -8.47
C ALA A 88 -2.62 -4.78 -9.28
N LEU A 89 -2.72 -4.48 -10.59
CA LEU A 89 -1.58 -4.35 -11.48
C LEU A 89 -0.70 -3.16 -11.08
N ILE A 90 -1.30 -1.99 -10.84
CA ILE A 90 -0.58 -0.82 -10.29
C ILE A 90 0.01 -1.14 -8.91
N GLY A 91 -0.71 -1.93 -8.12
CA GLY A 91 -0.26 -2.47 -6.85
C GLY A 91 1.09 -3.17 -6.95
N LYS A 92 1.20 -4.15 -7.85
CA LYS A 92 2.40 -4.97 -8.05
C LYS A 92 3.52 -4.22 -8.76
N LEU A 93 3.20 -3.48 -9.83
CA LEU A 93 4.21 -2.82 -10.67
C LEU A 93 4.81 -1.55 -10.04
N LEU A 94 4.02 -0.82 -9.26
CA LEU A 94 4.43 0.48 -8.73
C LEU A 94 4.44 0.48 -7.22
N SER A 95 3.29 0.30 -6.57
CA SER A 95 3.17 0.60 -5.14
C SER A 95 3.98 -0.37 -4.27
N GLY A 96 4.03 -1.65 -4.61
CA GLY A 96 4.79 -2.67 -3.88
C GLY A 96 6.28 -2.37 -3.93
N SER A 97 6.81 -2.17 -5.12
CA SER A 97 8.21 -1.80 -5.33
C SER A 97 8.56 -0.45 -4.69
N TRP A 98 7.64 0.51 -4.72
CA TRP A 98 7.81 1.80 -4.04
C TRP A 98 7.96 1.62 -2.52
N MET A 99 7.09 0.81 -1.91
CA MET A 99 7.17 0.50 -0.48
C MET A 99 8.47 -0.24 -0.14
N THR A 100 8.88 -1.21 -0.95
CA THR A 100 10.14 -1.94 -0.74
C THR A 100 11.36 -1.03 -0.85
N LYS A 101 11.41 -0.17 -1.89
CA LYS A 101 12.56 0.67 -2.19
C LYS A 101 12.74 1.83 -1.20
N PHE A 102 11.64 2.50 -0.85
CA PHE A 102 11.70 3.72 -0.04
C PHE A 102 11.34 3.51 1.44
N TYR A 103 10.59 2.47 1.83
CA TYR A 103 10.03 2.37 3.19
C TYR A 103 10.53 1.15 3.98
N ILE A 104 10.65 -0.02 3.36
CA ILE A 104 10.93 -1.27 4.09
C ILE A 104 12.42 -1.50 4.31
N ALA A 105 13.31 -0.89 3.53
CA ALA A 105 14.74 -1.13 3.64
C ALA A 105 15.43 -0.13 4.57
N PRO A 106 15.58 -0.39 5.89
CA PRO A 106 16.58 0.29 6.68
C PRO A 106 17.95 -0.09 6.10
N GLY A 107 18.61 0.85 5.43
CA GLY A 107 19.99 0.65 4.98
C GLY A 107 20.19 0.29 3.51
N THR A 108 19.32 0.69 2.58
CA THR A 108 19.69 0.71 1.15
C THR A 108 20.87 1.63 0.85
N GLY A 109 21.27 2.50 1.78
CA GLY A 109 22.32 3.49 1.57
C GLY A 109 21.94 4.55 0.55
N LEU A 110 20.68 4.61 0.13
CA LEU A 110 20.19 5.56 -0.85
C LEU A 110 20.08 6.94 -0.18
N ASP A 111 20.91 7.88 -0.62
CA ASP A 111 20.83 9.26 -0.16
C ASP A 111 19.61 9.97 -0.77
N TYR A 112 19.22 11.10 -0.17
CA TYR A 112 18.04 11.85 -0.55
C TYR A 112 18.05 12.27 -2.03
N ILE A 113 19.20 12.70 -2.56
CA ILE A 113 19.34 13.16 -3.94
C ILE A 113 19.25 12.00 -4.92
N SER A 114 19.93 10.88 -4.63
CA SER A 114 19.79 9.66 -5.42
C SER A 114 18.36 9.12 -5.41
N GLY A 115 17.65 9.26 -4.28
CA GLY A 115 16.22 8.93 -4.21
C GLY A 115 15.35 9.79 -5.12
N ILE A 116 15.61 11.09 -5.22
CA ILE A 116 14.92 11.97 -6.18
C ILE A 116 15.18 11.51 -7.62
N GLN A 117 16.41 11.09 -7.94
CA GLN A 117 16.72 10.56 -9.28
C GLN A 117 15.92 9.30 -9.60
N VAL A 118 15.82 8.36 -8.65
CA VAL A 118 14.96 7.17 -8.81
C VAL A 118 13.51 7.57 -9.08
N VAL A 119 12.98 8.57 -8.38
CA VAL A 119 11.60 9.06 -8.63
C VAL A 119 11.46 9.68 -10.02
N LYS A 120 12.48 10.42 -10.52
CA LYS A 120 12.50 10.95 -11.89
C LYS A 120 12.47 9.82 -12.92
N ASP A 121 13.26 8.78 -12.73
CA ASP A 121 13.34 7.64 -13.65
C ASP A 121 12.00 6.89 -13.70
N VAL A 122 11.42 6.59 -12.54
CA VAL A 122 10.07 5.99 -12.41
C VAL A 122 9.02 6.83 -13.13
N ARG A 123 9.04 8.16 -12.94
CA ARG A 123 8.13 9.09 -13.62
C ARG A 123 8.26 9.00 -15.13
N ASN A 124 9.49 8.96 -15.66
CA ASN A 124 9.70 8.85 -17.10
C ASN A 124 9.16 7.53 -17.66
N THR A 125 9.40 6.41 -16.97
CA THR A 125 8.83 5.11 -17.35
C THR A 125 7.29 5.10 -17.28
N LEU A 126 6.68 5.81 -16.31
CA LEU A 126 5.23 5.98 -16.23
C LEU A 126 4.68 6.75 -17.44
N ILE A 127 5.34 7.83 -17.85
CA ILE A 127 4.95 8.63 -19.04
C ILE A 127 5.07 7.82 -20.33
N GLU A 128 6.11 7.00 -20.47
CA GLU A 128 6.23 6.11 -21.62
C GLU A 128 5.12 5.05 -21.63
N SER A 129 4.84 4.48 -20.46
CA SER A 129 3.81 3.45 -20.31
C SER A 129 2.39 4.01 -20.48
N SER A 130 2.15 5.29 -20.19
CA SER A 130 0.82 5.90 -20.38
C SER A 130 0.46 6.10 -21.85
N LYS A 131 1.45 6.14 -22.76
CA LYS A 131 1.23 6.15 -24.22
C LYS A 131 0.65 4.83 -24.74
N ASN A 132 0.99 3.71 -24.09
CA ASN A 132 0.43 2.40 -24.40
C ASN A 132 0.15 1.60 -23.12
N PRO A 133 -0.96 1.86 -22.43
CA PRO A 133 -1.24 1.29 -21.11
C PRO A 133 -1.34 -0.25 -21.10
N LEU A 134 -1.81 -0.86 -22.20
CA LEU A 134 -1.91 -2.32 -22.31
C LEU A 134 -0.55 -3.02 -22.34
N SER A 135 0.55 -2.30 -22.60
CA SER A 135 1.90 -2.86 -22.50
C SER A 135 2.24 -3.35 -21.09
N LEU A 136 1.58 -2.84 -20.05
CA LEU A 136 1.78 -3.25 -18.66
C LEU A 136 1.48 -4.73 -18.42
N LEU A 137 0.53 -5.31 -19.17
CA LEU A 137 0.20 -6.73 -19.07
C LEU A 137 1.29 -7.66 -19.62
N LYS A 138 2.26 -7.11 -20.37
CA LYS A 138 3.35 -7.85 -21.00
C LYS A 138 4.72 -7.54 -20.38
N ARG A 139 4.78 -6.66 -19.38
CA ARG A 139 6.03 -6.28 -18.73
C ARG A 139 6.59 -7.44 -17.90
N LYS A 140 7.91 -7.56 -17.93
CA LYS A 140 8.69 -8.48 -17.08
C LYS A 140 9.34 -7.78 -15.90
N THR A 141 9.39 -6.45 -15.93
CA THR A 141 10.00 -5.61 -14.90
C THR A 141 9.01 -4.60 -14.34
N ASP A 142 9.16 -4.29 -13.05
CA ASP A 142 8.39 -3.24 -12.38
C ASP A 142 8.83 -1.84 -12.86
N PHE A 143 8.20 -0.77 -12.35
CA PHE A 143 8.57 0.61 -12.72
C PHE A 143 9.94 1.05 -12.19
N PHE A 144 10.57 0.25 -11.34
CA PHE A 144 11.89 0.49 -10.75
C PHE A 144 13.00 -0.33 -11.44
N GLY A 145 12.65 -1.13 -12.45
CA GLY A 145 13.58 -1.98 -13.20
C GLY A 145 13.86 -3.34 -12.57
N ASN A 146 13.18 -3.73 -11.49
CA ASN A 146 13.35 -5.07 -10.90
C ASN A 146 12.50 -6.10 -11.64
N ASP A 147 13.02 -7.32 -11.77
CA ASP A 147 12.28 -8.44 -12.34
C ASP A 147 11.06 -8.82 -11.49
N ILE A 148 9.94 -9.09 -12.16
CA ILE A 148 8.71 -9.55 -11.54
C ILE A 148 8.68 -11.07 -11.60
N LYS A 149 8.93 -11.73 -10.46
CA LYS A 149 8.74 -13.17 -10.27
C LYS A 149 7.72 -13.39 -9.17
N ASP A 150 6.43 -13.26 -9.53
CA ASP A 150 5.34 -13.27 -8.56
C ASP A 150 4.10 -13.97 -9.14
N VAL A 151 3.70 -15.08 -8.49
CA VAL A 151 2.55 -15.90 -8.89
C VAL A 151 1.25 -15.08 -8.93
N VAL A 152 1.11 -14.10 -8.04
CA VAL A 152 -0.06 -13.21 -8.01
C VAL A 152 -0.07 -12.30 -9.23
N PHE A 153 1.09 -11.83 -9.69
CA PHE A 153 1.19 -11.02 -10.90
C PHE A 153 0.81 -11.82 -12.15
N ASP A 154 1.30 -13.05 -12.28
CA ASP A 154 0.95 -13.94 -13.39
C ASP A 154 -0.56 -14.23 -13.43
N LEU A 155 -1.18 -14.43 -12.26
CA LEU A 155 -2.63 -14.59 -12.14
C LEU A 155 -3.41 -13.32 -12.48
N ILE A 156 -2.92 -12.14 -12.11
CA ILE A 156 -3.56 -10.88 -12.51
C ILE A 156 -3.54 -10.74 -14.03
N ILE A 157 -2.42 -11.04 -14.69
CA ILE A 157 -2.30 -10.95 -16.15
C ILE A 157 -3.27 -11.92 -16.83
N SER A 158 -3.33 -13.17 -16.36
CA SER A 158 -4.21 -14.19 -16.97
C SER A 158 -5.70 -13.91 -16.72
N PHE A 159 -6.03 -13.29 -15.59
CA PHE A 159 -7.41 -12.96 -15.21
C PHE A 159 -7.91 -11.64 -15.82
N CYS A 160 -7.01 -10.70 -16.12
CA CYS A 160 -7.39 -9.36 -16.56
C CYS A 160 -7.98 -9.36 -17.98
N PRO A 161 -9.21 -8.84 -18.18
CA PRO A 161 -9.79 -8.74 -19.51
C PRO A 161 -9.05 -7.67 -20.34
N VAL A 162 -8.59 -8.05 -21.53
CA VAL A 162 -7.97 -7.10 -22.47
C VAL A 162 -9.08 -6.36 -23.22
N SER A 163 -9.35 -5.13 -22.81
CA SER A 163 -10.42 -4.29 -23.36
C SER A 163 -10.00 -2.82 -23.45
N ASN A 164 -10.71 -2.05 -24.27
CA ASN A 164 -10.47 -0.60 -24.39
C ASN A 164 -10.74 0.11 -23.07
N GLU A 165 -11.71 -0.34 -22.28
CA GLU A 165 -12.02 0.24 -20.98
C GLU A 165 -10.90 0.00 -19.96
N VAL A 166 -10.28 -1.19 -19.97
CA VAL A 166 -9.09 -1.46 -19.14
C VAL A 166 -7.91 -0.62 -19.58
N SER A 167 -7.68 -0.49 -20.89
CA SER A 167 -6.63 0.39 -21.43
C SER A 167 -6.82 1.83 -20.94
N LYS A 168 -8.05 2.35 -21.03
CA LYS A 168 -8.41 3.69 -20.55
C LYS A 168 -8.20 3.82 -19.05
N ALA A 169 -8.72 2.89 -18.25
CA ALA A 169 -8.59 2.92 -16.79
C ALA A 169 -7.12 2.84 -16.33
N LEU A 170 -6.28 2.04 -17.00
CA LEU A 170 -4.83 2.02 -16.76
C LEU A 170 -4.21 3.38 -17.10
N GLY A 171 -4.53 3.95 -18.26
CA GLY A 171 -4.05 5.26 -18.68
C GLY A 171 -4.41 6.36 -17.67
N ASP A 172 -5.66 6.39 -17.23
CA ASP A 172 -6.16 7.35 -16.23
C ASP A 172 -5.44 7.18 -14.88
N CYS A 173 -5.22 5.95 -14.42
CA CYS A 173 -4.47 5.68 -13.19
C CYS A 173 -3.01 6.14 -13.30
N LEU A 174 -2.33 5.84 -14.42
CA LEU A 174 -0.95 6.26 -14.65
C LEU A 174 -0.84 7.79 -14.67
N ASN A 175 -1.74 8.47 -15.39
CA ASN A 175 -1.76 9.93 -15.47
C ASN A 175 -2.03 10.58 -14.11
N ALA A 176 -2.93 10.00 -13.29
CA ALA A 176 -3.18 10.46 -11.93
C ALA A 176 -1.91 10.34 -11.05
N VAL A 177 -1.19 9.22 -11.15
CA VAL A 177 0.09 9.03 -10.43
C VAL A 177 1.13 10.06 -10.90
N ILE A 178 1.30 10.24 -12.21
CA ILE A 178 2.24 11.22 -12.78
C ILE A 178 1.92 12.62 -12.26
N SER A 179 0.66 13.03 -12.29
CA SER A 179 0.22 14.35 -11.78
C SER A 179 0.58 14.55 -10.31
N VAL A 180 0.42 13.52 -9.48
CA VAL A 180 0.81 13.59 -8.06
C VAL A 180 2.32 13.69 -7.92
N ILE A 181 3.10 12.88 -8.65
CA ILE A 181 4.57 12.95 -8.59
C ILE A 181 5.05 14.34 -9.01
N ASP A 182 4.54 14.87 -10.12
CA ASP A 182 4.88 16.20 -10.62
C ASP A 182 4.59 17.29 -9.61
N ARG A 183 3.41 17.25 -9.00
CA ARG A 183 3.05 18.23 -7.98
C ARG A 183 3.93 18.14 -6.73
N GLN A 184 4.20 16.92 -6.25
CA GLN A 184 4.93 16.72 -5.00
C GLN A 184 6.44 16.96 -5.13
N TYR A 185 7.01 16.65 -6.29
CA TYR A 185 8.45 16.74 -6.56
C TYR A 185 8.85 17.94 -7.42
N LYS A 186 7.92 18.83 -7.79
CA LYS A 186 8.17 19.99 -8.66
C LYS A 186 9.47 20.73 -8.30
N ARG A 187 9.61 21.13 -7.04
CA ARG A 187 10.77 21.89 -6.55
C ARG A 187 12.05 21.05 -6.63
N GLN A 188 11.98 19.80 -6.21
CA GLN A 188 13.10 18.86 -6.19
C GLN A 188 13.58 18.52 -7.61
N PHE A 189 12.68 18.52 -8.59
CA PHE A 189 13.04 18.26 -9.98
C PHE A 189 13.73 19.45 -10.65
N GLU A 190 13.34 20.67 -10.28
CA GLU A 190 13.91 21.94 -10.74
C GLU A 190 15.26 22.28 -10.07
N MET A 191 15.54 21.71 -8.89
CA MET A 191 16.81 21.91 -8.19
C MET A 191 18.01 21.30 -8.93
N SER A 192 19.10 22.06 -9.04
CA SER A 192 20.39 21.55 -9.48
C SER A 192 21.07 20.75 -8.35
N SER A 193 21.56 19.55 -8.69
CA SER A 193 22.32 18.73 -7.75
C SER A 193 23.70 19.36 -7.53
N ASN A 194 24.02 19.71 -6.29
CA ASN A 194 25.34 20.18 -5.87
C ASN A 194 25.86 19.28 -4.74
N ASP A 195 27.17 19.05 -4.66
CA ASP A 195 27.76 18.16 -3.66
C ASP A 195 27.55 18.65 -2.23
N LEU A 196 27.49 19.97 -2.03
CA LEU A 196 27.11 20.58 -0.74
C LEU A 196 25.71 20.17 -0.29
N LEU A 197 24.75 20.07 -1.22
CA LEU A 197 23.38 19.69 -0.92
C LEU A 197 23.29 18.19 -0.58
N LYS A 198 24.09 17.35 -1.23
CA LYS A 198 24.21 15.93 -0.88
C LYS A 198 24.71 15.76 0.56
N ASP A 199 25.75 16.49 0.94
CA ASP A 199 26.29 16.43 2.30
C ASP A 199 25.28 16.92 3.34
N GLN A 200 24.56 18.01 3.07
CA GLN A 200 23.53 18.55 3.96
C GLN A 200 22.33 17.61 4.11
N THR A 201 21.99 16.84 3.08
CA THR A 201 20.82 15.95 3.07
C THR A 201 21.13 14.50 3.41
N LYS A 202 22.38 14.18 3.78
CA LYS A 202 22.82 12.82 4.12
C LYS A 202 22.02 12.17 5.25
N SER A 203 21.53 12.96 6.20
CA SER A 203 20.70 12.49 7.32
C SER A 203 19.19 12.53 7.02
N ALA A 204 18.78 13.10 5.88
CA ALA A 204 17.38 13.22 5.51
C ALA A 204 16.83 11.86 5.08
N ARG A 205 15.67 11.49 5.63
CA ARG A 205 14.97 10.27 5.21
C ARG A 205 14.23 10.50 3.90
N LEU A 206 14.12 9.44 3.12
CA LEU A 206 13.42 9.43 1.83
C LEU A 206 11.90 9.36 1.95
N HIS A 207 11.38 9.15 3.16
CA HIS A 207 9.95 8.98 3.41
C HIS A 207 9.53 9.71 4.69
N ASN A 208 8.26 10.10 4.74
CA ASN A 208 7.65 10.82 5.85
C ASN A 208 6.90 9.91 6.83
N ILE A 209 6.86 8.59 6.61
CA ILE A 209 6.03 7.68 7.42
C ILE A 209 6.37 7.70 8.91
N ASP A 210 7.64 7.87 9.28
CA ASP A 210 8.04 7.94 10.68
C ASP A 210 7.47 9.19 11.33
N SER A 211 7.48 10.31 10.61
CA SER A 211 6.87 11.56 11.05
C SER A 211 5.36 11.41 11.18
N GLU A 212 4.70 10.77 10.21
CA GLU A 212 3.26 10.48 10.28
C GLU A 212 2.90 9.57 11.46
N GLU A 213 3.67 8.50 11.70
CA GLU A 213 3.49 7.59 12.83
C GLU A 213 3.67 8.34 14.15
N LEU A 214 4.72 9.15 14.27
CA LEU A 214 5.03 9.91 15.48
C LEU A 214 3.93 10.95 15.78
N MET A 215 3.44 11.64 14.75
CA MET A 215 2.31 12.56 14.86
C MET A 215 1.00 11.83 15.20
N GLY A 216 0.77 10.65 14.62
CA GLY A 216 -0.40 9.83 14.92
C GLY A 216 -0.40 9.34 16.37
N MET A 217 0.73 8.84 16.86
CA MET A 217 0.89 8.45 18.26
C MET A 217 0.73 9.65 19.19
N PHE A 218 1.25 10.82 18.80
CA PHE A 218 1.09 12.06 19.57
C PHE A 218 -0.37 12.49 19.68
N SER A 219 -1.09 12.51 18.54
CA SER A 219 -2.51 12.85 18.49
C SER A 219 -3.35 11.90 19.35
N ALA A 220 -3.14 10.58 19.21
CA ALA A 220 -3.82 9.58 20.02
C ALA A 220 -3.54 9.75 21.53
N ALA A 221 -2.29 10.05 21.89
CA ALA A 221 -1.91 10.28 23.28
C ALA A 221 -2.53 11.57 23.85
N LYS A 222 -2.61 12.64 23.05
CA LYS A 222 -3.28 13.90 23.41
C LYS A 222 -4.79 13.72 23.58
N HIS A 223 -5.43 12.96 22.70
CA HIS A 223 -6.86 12.65 22.83
C HIS A 223 -7.16 11.82 24.09
N LYS A 224 -6.28 10.89 24.46
CA LYS A 224 -6.42 10.11 25.70
C LYS A 224 -6.15 10.93 26.97
N ALA A 225 -5.27 11.93 26.89
CA ALA A 225 -4.89 12.76 28.02
C ALA A 225 -4.82 14.24 27.59
N PRO A 226 -5.96 14.94 27.48
CA PRO A 226 -6.01 16.31 26.95
C PRO A 226 -5.24 17.31 27.82
N ASN A 227 -5.15 17.07 29.13
CA ASN A 227 -4.43 17.92 30.07
C ASN A 227 -2.93 17.60 30.18
N ALA A 228 -2.44 16.56 29.47
CA ALA A 228 -1.02 16.22 29.49
C ALA A 228 -0.19 17.29 28.76
N THR A 229 0.95 17.63 29.35
CA THR A 229 1.91 18.54 28.77
C THR A 229 2.60 17.93 27.55
N LEU A 230 3.03 18.78 26.62
CA LEU A 230 3.81 18.37 25.43
C LEU A 230 5.08 17.59 25.81
N CYS A 231 5.76 17.99 26.88
CA CYS A 231 6.95 17.30 27.40
C CYS A 231 6.62 15.88 27.90
N PHE A 232 5.50 15.69 28.60
CA PHE A 232 5.07 14.38 29.07
C PHE A 232 4.74 13.43 27.91
N LEU A 233 3.96 13.92 26.93
CA LEU A 233 3.59 13.14 25.76
C LEU A 233 4.82 12.77 24.92
N SER A 234 5.70 13.72 24.62
CA SER A 234 6.91 13.46 23.84
C SER A 234 7.87 12.47 24.52
N SER A 235 8.04 12.58 25.84
CA SER A 235 8.87 11.66 26.63
C SER A 235 8.32 10.23 26.60
N LYS A 236 7.00 10.08 26.73
CA LYS A 236 6.32 8.78 26.63
C LYS A 236 6.51 8.15 25.24
N LEU A 237 6.37 8.94 24.17
CA LEU A 237 6.56 8.47 22.81
C LEU A 237 8.01 8.02 22.56
N ARG A 238 9.00 8.80 23.02
CA ARG A 238 10.41 8.44 22.95
C ARG A 238 10.70 7.13 23.69
N ALA A 239 10.16 6.97 24.90
CA ALA A 239 10.32 5.75 25.69
C ALA A 239 9.75 4.51 24.97
N CYS A 240 8.60 4.66 24.28
CA CYS A 240 8.02 3.59 23.46
C CYS A 240 8.85 3.28 22.20
N LYS A 241 9.21 4.30 21.40
CA LYS A 241 9.96 4.13 20.14
C LYS A 241 11.36 3.56 20.38
N ASN A 242 12.05 4.01 21.43
CA ASN A 242 13.39 3.54 21.77
C ASN A 242 13.38 2.17 22.46
N LYS A 243 12.19 1.54 22.63
CA LYS A 243 12.00 0.32 23.42
C LYS A 243 12.59 0.44 24.84
N THR A 244 12.71 1.66 25.37
CA THR A 244 13.32 1.93 26.68
C THR A 244 12.50 1.28 27.78
N THR A 245 11.17 1.27 27.66
CA THR A 245 10.30 0.52 28.58
C THR A 245 10.57 -0.98 28.54
N ALA A 246 10.73 -1.57 27.35
CA ALA A 246 11.05 -2.99 27.23
C ALA A 246 12.46 -3.33 27.75
N LEU A 247 13.42 -2.41 27.61
CA LEU A 247 14.76 -2.53 28.19
C LEU A 247 14.71 -2.44 29.72
N LEU A 248 13.95 -1.48 30.27
CA LEU A 248 13.80 -1.30 31.71
C LEU A 248 13.08 -2.48 32.37
N CYS A 249 12.05 -3.05 31.73
CA CYS A 249 11.38 -4.26 32.22
C CYS A 249 12.28 -5.51 32.20
N LYS A 250 13.37 -5.50 31.43
CA LYS A 250 14.37 -6.59 31.39
C LYS A 250 15.52 -6.39 32.36
N LYS A 251 15.64 -5.22 32.98
CA LYS A 251 16.64 -5.01 34.03
C LYS A 251 16.12 -5.63 35.33
N PRO A 252 16.96 -6.35 36.08
CA PRO A 252 16.58 -6.84 37.40
C PRO A 252 16.16 -5.65 38.27
N THR A 253 15.03 -5.80 38.96
CA THR A 253 14.48 -4.80 39.89
C THR A 253 15.21 -4.78 41.24
N ASP A 254 16.32 -5.52 41.36
CA ASP A 254 17.06 -5.66 42.59
C ASP A 254 17.91 -4.40 42.83
N ILE A 255 17.37 -3.54 43.69
CA ILE A 255 18.15 -2.78 44.68
C ILE A 255 18.05 -3.58 45.98
#